data_AF-A0A7X6BF63-F1
#
_entry.id   AF-A0A7X6BF63-F1
#
_cell.length_a   1.000
_cell.length_b   1.000
_cell.length_c   1.000
_cell.angle_alpha   90.00
_cell.angle_beta   90.00
_cell.angle_gamma   90.00
#
_symmetry.space_group_name_H-M   'P 1'
#
loop_
_entity.id
_entity.type
_entity.pdbx_description
1 polymer ?
#
loop_
_entity_poly.entity_id
_entity_poly.type
_entity_poly.pdbx_seq_one_letter_code
_entity_poly.pdbx_strand_id
1 'polypeptide(L)'
;MRNLVIPALVLLPSLATIAHAAQNARPYDAAQQEQQMRSLSAREKSVTCSGCRQIRALGIAPLRRGQPGYRPWMDGDNDGFACEPVRR
;
A
#
# COMPACT_ATOMS: atom_id res chain seq x y z
N MET A 1 -65.28 -1.32 -3.04
CA MET A 1 -64.20 -0.44 -2.53
C MET A 1 -62.88 -1.05 -2.94
N ARG A 2 -61.93 -0.20 -3.32
CA ARG A 2 -60.76 -0.47 -4.17
C ARG A 2 -59.82 -1.55 -3.60
N ASN A 3 -59.35 -2.41 -4.51
CA ASN A 3 -58.09 -3.15 -4.40
C ASN A 3 -56.98 -2.29 -3.77
N LEU A 4 -56.20 -2.87 -2.87
CA LEU A 4 -54.78 -2.51 -2.76
C LEU A 4 -53.96 -3.79 -2.70
N VAL A 5 -53.55 -4.20 -3.90
CA VAL A 5 -52.53 -5.19 -4.15
C VAL A 5 -51.20 -4.54 -3.77
N ILE A 6 -50.45 -5.21 -2.90
CA ILE A 6 -49.06 -4.90 -2.59
C ILE A 6 -48.24 -5.02 -3.88
N PRO A 7 -47.29 -4.12 -4.16
CA PRO A 7 -46.02 -4.63 -4.64
C PRO A 7 -44.87 -3.98 -3.89
N ALA A 8 -44.26 -4.79 -3.02
CA ALA A 8 -42.92 -4.63 -2.46
C ALA A 8 -41.86 -4.79 -3.58
N LEU A 9 -41.94 -3.98 -4.63
CA LEU A 9 -41.19 -4.16 -5.87
C LEU A 9 -40.36 -2.91 -6.22
N VAL A 10 -39.88 -2.21 -5.20
CA VAL A 10 -38.99 -1.05 -5.37
C VAL A 10 -37.78 -1.16 -4.44
N LEU A 11 -37.08 -2.31 -4.44
CA LEU A 11 -35.74 -2.42 -3.85
C LEU A 11 -34.97 -3.67 -4.31
N LEU A 12 -35.14 -4.06 -5.57
CA LEU A 12 -34.19 -4.98 -6.21
C LEU A 12 -33.28 -4.13 -7.11
N PRO A 13 -31.98 -3.97 -6.80
CA PRO A 13 -31.06 -3.42 -7.78
C PRO A 13 -31.14 -4.34 -9.03
N SER A 14 -31.36 -3.75 -10.20
CA SER A 14 -31.36 -4.47 -11.47
C SER A 14 -30.13 -5.38 -11.54
N LEU A 15 -30.35 -6.64 -11.94
CA LEU A 15 -29.34 -7.71 -12.02
C LEU A 15 -28.07 -7.32 -12.82
N ALA A 16 -28.11 -6.24 -13.61
CA ALA A 16 -26.97 -5.68 -14.34
C ALA A 16 -25.85 -5.10 -13.46
N THR A 17 -26.14 -4.67 -12.22
CA THR A 17 -25.13 -4.07 -11.32
C THR A 17 -24.18 -5.11 -10.72
N ILE A 18 -24.60 -6.39 -10.63
CA ILE A 18 -23.79 -7.45 -10.00
C ILE A 18 -22.65 -7.93 -10.93
N ALA A 19 -22.72 -7.66 -12.24
CA ALA A 19 -21.78 -8.21 -13.23
C ALA A 19 -20.48 -7.39 -13.42
N HIS A 20 -20.33 -6.19 -12.84
CA HIS A 20 -19.24 -5.27 -13.18
C HIS A 20 -17.90 -5.49 -12.43
N ALA A 21 -17.86 -6.24 -11.34
CA ALA A 21 -16.64 -6.39 -10.53
C ALA A 21 -15.62 -7.41 -11.08
N ALA A 22 -16.06 -8.39 -11.87
CA ALA A 22 -15.21 -9.51 -12.31
C ALA A 22 -14.45 -9.27 -13.63
N GLN A 23 -14.84 -8.26 -14.41
CA GLN A 23 -14.42 -8.14 -15.82
C GLN A 23 -13.04 -7.48 -15.99
N ASN A 24 -12.57 -6.74 -14.99
CA ASN A 24 -11.46 -5.79 -15.14
C ASN A 24 -10.22 -6.12 -14.29
N ALA A 25 -10.11 -7.31 -13.69
CA ALA A 25 -8.89 -7.74 -13.00
C ALA A 25 -7.80 -8.00 -14.04
N ARG A 26 -7.20 -6.93 -14.56
CA ARG A 26 -6.07 -7.04 -15.48
C ARG A 26 -4.88 -7.56 -14.67
N PRO A 27 -4.05 -8.43 -15.27
CA PRO A 27 -2.87 -8.98 -14.58
C PRO A 27 -1.93 -7.88 -14.04
N TYR A 28 -2.02 -6.65 -14.57
CA TYR A 28 -1.31 -5.47 -14.09
C TYR A 28 -1.72 -5.02 -12.67
N ASP A 29 -3.02 -5.07 -12.31
CA ASP A 29 -3.50 -4.56 -11.02
C ASP A 29 -3.04 -5.44 -9.85
N ALA A 30 -3.01 -6.76 -10.05
CA ALA A 30 -2.53 -7.71 -9.05
C ALA A 30 -1.05 -7.46 -8.71
N ALA A 31 -0.22 -7.17 -9.72
CA ALA A 31 1.20 -6.83 -9.51
C ALA A 31 1.37 -5.51 -8.75
N GLN A 32 0.53 -4.51 -9.03
CA GLN A 32 0.57 -3.22 -8.32
C GLN A 32 0.18 -3.36 -6.83
N GLN A 33 -0.84 -4.17 -6.54
CA GLN A 33 -1.29 -4.41 -5.17
C GLN A 33 -0.20 -5.06 -4.31
N GLU A 34 0.56 -6.01 -4.86
CA GLU A 34 1.67 -6.64 -4.15
C GLU A 34 2.79 -5.64 -3.83
N GLN A 35 3.16 -4.80 -4.81
CA GLN A 35 4.15 -3.74 -4.61
C GLN A 35 3.73 -2.76 -3.52
N GLN A 36 2.45 -2.38 -3.51
CA GLN A 36 1.91 -1.47 -2.50
C GLN A 36 1.98 -2.10 -1.10
N MET A 37 1.53 -3.35 -0.93
CA MET A 37 1.66 -4.09 0.34
C MET A 37 3.12 -4.21 0.78
N ARG A 38 4.04 -4.49 -0.15
CA ARG A 38 5.48 -4.55 0.15
C ARG A 38 6.00 -3.20 0.65
N SER A 39 5.60 -2.10 -0.01
CA SER A 39 6.00 -0.73 0.38
C SER A 39 5.46 -0.35 1.77
N LEU A 40 4.22 -0.72 2.09
CA LEU A 40 3.62 -0.51 3.41
C LEU A 40 4.36 -1.34 4.47
N SER A 41 4.63 -2.61 4.20
CA SER A 41 5.37 -3.46 5.13
C SER A 41 6.79 -2.94 5.38
N ALA A 42 7.45 -2.40 4.36
CA ALA A 42 8.77 -1.79 4.48
C ALA A 42 8.72 -0.51 5.32
N ARG A 43 7.67 0.30 5.14
CA ARG A 43 7.38 1.51 5.90
C ARG A 43 7.12 1.20 7.39
N GLU A 44 6.42 0.12 7.69
CA GLU A 44 6.18 -0.31 9.07
C GLU A 44 7.45 -0.85 9.72
N LYS A 45 8.20 -1.70 9.01
CA LYS A 45 9.47 -2.26 9.47
C LYS A 45 10.54 -1.20 9.70
N SER A 46 10.59 -0.15 8.88
CA SER A 46 11.62 0.88 9.02
C SER A 46 11.44 1.70 10.31
N VAL A 47 10.22 1.88 10.81
CA VAL A 47 9.94 2.62 12.06
C VAL A 47 10.48 1.91 13.30
N THR A 48 10.45 0.57 13.31
CA THR A 48 10.87 -0.23 14.47
C THR A 48 12.37 -0.53 14.49
N CYS A 49 13.09 -0.22 13.41
CA CYS A 49 14.51 -0.47 13.31
C CYS A 49 15.34 0.51 14.14
N SER A 50 16.37 -0.02 14.82
CA SER A 50 17.26 0.77 15.67
C SER A 50 18.28 1.61 14.89
N GLY A 51 18.67 1.17 13.68
CA GLY A 51 19.63 1.87 12.84
C GLY A 51 19.98 1.18 11.53
N CYS A 52 20.96 1.73 10.80
CA CYS A 52 21.27 1.34 9.42
C CYS A 52 21.71 -0.10 9.22
N ARG A 53 22.30 -0.75 10.24
CA ARG A 53 22.64 -2.18 10.16
C ARG A 53 21.39 -3.04 9.95
N GLN A 54 20.33 -2.75 10.70
CA GLN A 54 19.06 -3.48 10.64
C GLN A 54 18.28 -3.15 9.37
N ILE A 55 18.23 -1.86 9.00
CA ILE A 55 17.58 -1.41 7.75
C ILE A 55 18.20 -2.10 6.52
N ARG A 56 19.53 -2.22 6.46
CA ARG A 56 20.23 -2.95 5.39
C ARG A 56 19.96 -4.46 5.44
N ALA A 57 19.98 -5.07 6.64
CA ALA A 57 19.68 -6.49 6.81
C ALA A 57 18.25 -6.86 6.36
N LEU A 58 17.30 -5.94 6.49
CA LEU A 58 15.93 -6.12 6.02
C LEU A 58 15.74 -5.83 4.51
N GLY A 59 16.78 -5.35 3.82
CA GLY A 59 16.69 -4.97 2.40
C GLY A 59 15.81 -3.74 2.14
N ILE A 60 15.61 -2.87 3.15
CA ILE A 60 14.78 -1.66 3.04
C ILE A 60 15.65 -0.42 2.72
N ALA A 61 16.97 -0.51 2.89
CA ALA A 61 17.90 0.56 2.51
C ALA A 61 17.91 0.82 0.99
N PRO A 62 18.15 2.06 0.54
CA PRO A 62 18.32 3.29 1.33
C PRO A 62 16.98 3.89 1.79
N LEU A 63 17.00 4.66 2.88
CA LEU A 63 15.84 5.43 3.36
C LEU A 63 15.90 6.86 2.86
N ARG A 64 14.80 7.35 2.28
CA ARG A 64 14.70 8.75 1.85
C ARG A 64 14.16 9.64 2.95
N ARG A 65 14.60 10.91 2.96
CA ARG A 65 13.99 11.95 3.80
C ARG A 65 12.47 11.95 3.64
N GLY A 66 11.76 11.98 4.77
CA GLY A 66 10.29 11.90 4.83
C GLY A 66 9.71 10.49 4.79
N GLN A 67 10.50 9.46 4.51
CA GLN A 67 10.06 8.08 4.74
C GLN A 67 10.09 7.76 6.24
N PRO A 68 9.14 6.95 6.74
CA PRO A 68 9.23 6.47 8.11
C PRO A 68 10.50 5.68 8.37
N GLY A 69 10.96 5.75 9.61
CA GLY A 69 12.26 5.22 10.00
C GLY A 69 13.44 6.12 9.59
N TYR A 70 13.29 7.09 8.69
CA TYR A 70 14.35 8.07 8.43
C TYR A 70 14.59 8.93 9.67
N ARG A 71 15.85 9.08 10.05
CA ARG A 71 16.31 9.95 11.15
C ARG A 71 17.49 10.76 10.60
N PRO A 72 17.52 12.11 10.75
CA PRO A 72 18.56 12.94 10.16
C PRO A 72 20.00 12.54 10.51
N TRP A 73 20.23 12.01 11.71
CA TRP A 73 21.57 11.54 12.12
C TRP A 73 22.02 10.22 11.47
N MET A 74 21.14 9.54 10.72
CA MET A 74 21.51 8.36 9.93
C MET A 74 21.95 8.70 8.50
N ASP A 75 21.80 9.96 8.11
CA ASP A 75 22.18 10.54 6.83
C ASP A 75 23.47 11.34 7.06
N GLY A 76 24.62 10.68 6.86
CA GLY A 76 25.92 11.18 7.31
C GLY A 76 26.45 12.35 6.48
N ASP A 77 26.16 12.35 5.19
CA ASP A 77 26.48 13.42 4.24
C ASP A 77 25.30 14.39 4.01
N ASN A 78 24.14 14.11 4.60
CA ASN A 78 22.95 14.95 4.63
C ASN A 78 22.37 15.24 3.23
N ASP A 79 22.52 14.29 2.30
CA ASP A 79 22.03 14.38 0.92
C ASP A 79 20.55 14.00 0.78
N GLY A 80 19.94 13.52 1.88
CA GLY A 80 18.55 13.07 1.95
C GLY A 80 18.39 11.56 1.86
N PHE A 81 19.48 10.78 1.76
CA PHE A 81 19.47 9.32 1.71
C PHE A 81 20.23 8.74 2.92
N ALA A 82 19.48 8.25 3.90
CA ALA A 82 20.05 7.53 5.03
C ALA A 82 20.35 6.06 4.66
N CYS A 83 21.37 5.52 5.33
CA CYS A 83 21.72 4.10 5.26
C CYS A 83 22.10 3.58 3.87
N GLU A 84 22.65 4.43 2.99
CA GLU A 84 23.17 4.04 1.68
C GLU A 84 24.13 2.83 1.76
N PRO A 85 24.27 2.06 0.66
CA PRO A 85 25.34 1.08 0.52
C PRO A 85 26.70 1.77 0.72
N VAL A 86 27.63 1.10 1.41
CA VAL A 86 29.01 1.59 1.52
C VAL A 86 29.60 1.60 0.12
N ARG A 87 29.96 2.78 -0.39
CA ARG A 87 30.73 2.91 -1.64
C ARG A 87 32.10 2.26 -1.38
N ARG A 88 32.42 1.18 -2.11
CA ARG A 88 33.72 0.49 -2.00
C ARG A 88 34.80 1.24 -2.77
#